data_AF-A0A524RMK5-F1
#
_entry.id   AF-A0A524RMK5-F1
#
_cell.length_a   1.000
_cell.length_b   1.000
_cell.length_c   1.000
_cell.angle_alpha   90.00
_cell.angle_beta   90.00
_cell.angle_gamma   90.00
#
_symmetry.space_group_name_H-M   'P 1'
#
loop_
_entity.id
_entity.type
_entity.pdbx_description
1 polymer ?
#
loop_
_entity_poly.entity_id
_entity_poly.type
_entity_poly.pdbx_seq_one_letter_code
_entity_poly.pdbx_strand_id
1 'polypeptide(L)'
;MSSKQKEFVKNNNTQDKDIQQASKLIHQGKLKEAEFIYRKLIQEGIRNEIIFSNLAAICGIEGKKQEMVELLKKALSIKSNYPDALYNLGYILQEQGDLEAAIASYRKALSIKPNYPDALYNLGIALKQKGDLEAAIASYRKALAIKPNYPDALNNLGSVLNRQGDLEGAIASYRKALTIKPNYPEALSNLGNVLQKQGNLEGAITFYKKALSINSYYPNARLNLSYILLLSGDYENGWKDYEWRFHKREAAKPHAHPQVKQWNGHNHSSREKLILVSEQGLGDTLQFMRYVPYLRSMGMDVSLCAPPKLHSLIQFSGITTTLYTPEEANTITTGKWLPLLSLPGYLNVRPENPLVDTPYIKVPKQKILEWKQKLAAEKRPIIGINWQGNPQIENTNLAGRSLLLNAFTPIIERTGVSVLSLQKGFGSEQLTDCSFLHRFVGCQGEISQIWDFVETAAMILNCDLIITSDTAVAHLAGGLGKPTWLLLS
;
A
#
# COMPACT_ATOMS: atom_id res chain seq x y z
N MET A 1 -29.41 -58.22 33.87
CA MET A 1 -28.80 -57.51 32.72
C MET A 1 -28.66 -58.49 31.57
N SER A 2 -29.40 -58.28 30.47
CA SER A 2 -29.39 -59.20 29.30
C SER A 2 -28.09 -59.07 28.50
N SER A 3 -27.73 -60.08 27.68
CA SER A 3 -26.50 -60.07 26.87
C SER A 3 -26.36 -58.82 25.99
N LYS A 4 -27.49 -58.27 25.51
CA LYS A 4 -27.54 -57.03 24.72
C LYS A 4 -27.07 -55.79 25.48
N GLN A 5 -27.29 -55.71 26.80
CA GLN A 5 -26.77 -54.60 27.62
C GLN A 5 -25.26 -54.69 27.84
N LYS A 6 -24.70 -55.91 27.97
CA LYS A 6 -23.24 -56.10 28.09
C LYS A 6 -22.51 -55.82 26.78
N GLU A 7 -23.11 -56.16 25.64
CA GLU A 7 -22.56 -55.91 24.31
C GLU A 7 -22.57 -54.42 23.95
N PHE A 8 -23.66 -53.70 24.28
CA PHE A 8 -23.76 -52.25 24.10
C PHE A 8 -22.73 -51.46 24.94
N VAL A 9 -22.55 -51.83 26.21
CA VAL A 9 -21.54 -51.20 27.09
C VAL A 9 -20.10 -51.50 26.64
N LYS A 10 -19.85 -52.71 26.12
CA LYS A 10 -18.53 -53.10 25.60
C LYS A 10 -18.17 -52.37 24.29
N ASN A 11 -19.16 -52.13 23.43
CA ASN A 11 -18.98 -51.37 22.19
C ASN A 11 -18.68 -49.89 22.47
N ASN A 12 -19.44 -49.25 23.38
CA ASN A 12 -19.18 -47.85 23.77
C ASN A 12 -17.79 -47.67 24.39
N ASN A 13 -17.34 -48.60 25.25
CA ASN A 13 -16.00 -48.57 25.84
C ASN A 13 -14.86 -48.78 24.82
N THR A 14 -15.14 -49.39 23.67
CA THR A 14 -14.14 -49.59 22.61
C THR A 14 -14.05 -48.36 21.72
N GLN A 15 -15.20 -47.74 21.38
CA GLN A 15 -15.27 -46.50 20.62
C GLN A 15 -14.58 -45.34 21.34
N ASP A 16 -14.79 -45.18 22.65
CA ASP A 16 -14.12 -44.13 23.43
C ASP A 16 -12.59 -44.32 23.47
N LYS A 17 -12.11 -45.57 23.49
CA LYS A 17 -10.68 -45.88 23.41
C LYS A 17 -10.09 -45.50 22.06
N ASP A 18 -10.79 -45.79 20.97
CA ASP A 18 -10.35 -45.45 19.62
C ASP A 18 -10.28 -43.93 19.40
N ILE A 19 -11.27 -43.18 19.93
CA ILE A 19 -11.25 -41.70 19.91
C ILE A 19 -10.06 -41.17 20.69
N GLN A 20 -9.82 -41.67 21.91
CA GLN A 20 -8.67 -41.26 22.74
C GLN A 20 -7.33 -41.62 22.08
N GLN A 21 -7.24 -42.79 21.46
CA GLN A 21 -6.06 -43.21 20.71
C GLN A 21 -5.78 -42.29 19.54
N ALA A 22 -6.80 -41.97 18.74
CA ALA A 22 -6.66 -41.04 17.61
C ALA A 22 -6.25 -39.63 18.07
N SER A 23 -6.78 -39.14 19.18
CA SER A 23 -6.36 -37.86 19.77
C SER A 23 -4.90 -37.90 20.22
N LYS A 24 -4.44 -39.01 20.81
CA LYS A 24 -3.03 -39.18 21.19
C LYS A 24 -2.10 -39.20 19.97
N LEU A 25 -2.54 -39.81 18.86
CA LEU A 25 -1.79 -39.84 17.61
C LEU A 25 -1.61 -38.44 17.00
N ILE A 26 -2.62 -37.56 17.12
CA ILE A 26 -2.47 -36.14 16.75
C ILE A 26 -1.33 -35.49 17.54
N HIS A 27 -1.29 -35.67 18.86
CA HIS A 27 -0.22 -35.12 19.70
C HIS A 27 1.17 -35.68 19.38
N GLN A 28 1.23 -36.88 18.78
CA GLN A 28 2.47 -37.51 18.32
C GLN A 28 2.85 -37.12 16.88
N GLY A 29 2.07 -36.26 16.21
CA GLY A 29 2.28 -35.88 14.81
C GLY A 29 1.90 -36.96 13.79
N LYS A 30 1.30 -38.06 14.23
CA LYS A 30 0.87 -39.19 13.38
C LYS A 30 -0.50 -38.94 12.76
N LEU A 31 -0.60 -37.87 11.97
CA LEU A 31 -1.87 -37.35 11.45
C LEU A 31 -2.61 -38.35 10.56
N LYS A 32 -1.89 -39.09 9.69
CA LYS A 32 -2.50 -40.10 8.80
C LYS A 32 -3.12 -41.28 9.57
N GLU A 33 -2.47 -41.71 10.66
CA GLU A 33 -2.99 -42.79 11.51
C GLU A 33 -4.25 -42.31 12.26
N ALA A 34 -4.24 -41.08 12.77
CA ALA A 34 -5.41 -40.48 13.42
C ALA A 34 -6.57 -40.27 12.43
N GLU A 35 -6.28 -39.77 11.23
CA GLU A 35 -7.25 -39.58 10.14
C GLU A 35 -7.96 -40.89 9.79
N PHE A 36 -7.17 -41.96 9.63
CA PHE A 36 -7.70 -43.29 9.32
C PHE A 36 -8.70 -43.76 10.39
N ILE A 37 -8.34 -43.64 11.67
CA ILE A 37 -9.22 -44.02 12.78
C ILE A 37 -10.51 -43.18 12.77
N TYR A 38 -10.41 -41.85 12.65
CA TYR A 38 -11.61 -41.00 12.62
C TYR A 38 -12.53 -41.29 11.44
N ARG A 39 -11.99 -41.51 10.24
CA ARG A 39 -12.79 -41.87 9.06
C ARG A 39 -13.46 -43.23 9.23
N LYS A 40 -12.76 -44.21 9.81
CA LYS A 40 -13.33 -45.53 10.13
C LYS A 40 -14.52 -45.39 11.09
N LEU A 41 -14.35 -44.65 12.18
CA LEU A 41 -15.43 -44.42 13.16
C LEU A 41 -16.65 -43.73 12.53
N ILE A 42 -16.43 -42.78 11.60
CA ILE A 42 -17.52 -42.15 10.85
C ILE A 42 -18.22 -43.16 9.93
N GLN A 43 -17.48 -44.04 9.25
CA GLN A 43 -18.05 -45.09 8.39
C GLN A 43 -18.87 -46.11 9.19
N GLU A 44 -18.49 -46.38 10.44
CA GLU A 44 -19.26 -47.19 11.40
C GLU A 44 -20.53 -46.47 11.93
N GLY A 45 -20.80 -45.25 11.46
CA GLY A 45 -22.01 -44.49 11.78
C GLY A 45 -21.90 -43.66 13.06
N ILE A 46 -20.71 -43.55 13.67
CA ILE A 46 -20.51 -42.81 14.91
C ILE A 46 -20.62 -41.31 14.63
N ARG A 47 -21.61 -40.68 15.26
CA ARG A 47 -21.86 -39.24 15.17
C ARG A 47 -21.40 -38.55 16.45
N ASN A 48 -20.14 -38.12 16.49
CA ASN A 48 -19.52 -37.49 17.65
C ASN A 48 -18.80 -36.19 17.23
N GLU A 49 -19.04 -35.09 17.95
CA GLU A 49 -18.51 -33.78 17.62
C GLU A 49 -16.97 -33.71 17.67
N ILE A 50 -16.34 -34.50 18.55
CA ILE A 50 -14.89 -34.56 18.72
C ILE A 50 -14.25 -35.19 17.49
N ILE A 51 -14.84 -36.26 16.97
CA ILE A 51 -14.36 -36.95 15.75
C ILE A 51 -14.38 -35.98 14.57
N PHE A 52 -15.53 -35.32 14.33
CA PHE A 52 -15.66 -34.39 13.21
C PHE A 52 -14.73 -33.18 13.36
N SER A 53 -14.60 -32.61 14.56
CA SER A 53 -13.73 -31.45 14.80
C SER A 53 -12.25 -31.79 14.67
N ASN A 54 -11.81 -32.95 15.18
CA ASN A 54 -10.41 -33.36 15.09
C ASN A 54 -10.04 -33.76 13.66
N LEU A 55 -10.93 -34.45 12.94
CA LEU A 55 -10.73 -34.73 11.52
C LEU A 55 -10.69 -33.43 10.70
N ALA A 56 -11.53 -32.45 11.02
CA ALA A 56 -11.49 -31.14 10.37
C ALA A 56 -10.14 -30.44 10.58
N ALA A 57 -9.56 -30.51 11.78
CA ALA A 57 -8.25 -29.96 12.07
C ALA A 57 -7.15 -30.63 11.21
N ILE A 58 -7.20 -31.96 11.05
CA ILE A 58 -6.29 -32.70 10.16
C ILE A 58 -6.47 -32.24 8.71
N CYS A 59 -7.71 -32.20 8.19
CA CYS A 59 -8.01 -31.70 6.85
C CYS A 59 -7.50 -30.26 6.63
N GLY A 60 -7.57 -29.42 7.66
CA GLY A 60 -7.01 -28.06 7.64
C GLY A 60 -5.50 -28.04 7.44
N ILE A 61 -4.75 -28.89 8.15
CA ILE A 61 -3.30 -29.04 8.00
C ILE A 61 -2.93 -29.55 6.60
N GLU A 62 -3.73 -30.45 6.03
CA GLU A 62 -3.53 -31.01 4.69
C GLU A 62 -4.00 -30.08 3.55
N GLY A 63 -4.56 -28.91 3.87
CA GLY A 63 -5.07 -27.96 2.89
C GLY A 63 -6.42 -28.35 2.26
N LYS A 64 -7.10 -29.38 2.78
CA LYS A 64 -8.45 -29.80 2.37
C LYS A 64 -9.53 -28.84 2.93
N LYS A 65 -9.47 -27.57 2.53
CA LYS A 65 -10.26 -26.46 3.09
C LYS A 65 -11.78 -26.70 3.05
N GLN A 66 -12.30 -27.22 1.93
CA GLN A 66 -13.73 -27.47 1.79
C GLN A 66 -14.22 -28.59 2.72
N GLU A 67 -13.42 -29.66 2.83
CA GLU A 67 -13.75 -30.77 3.72
C GLU A 67 -13.71 -30.33 5.18
N MET A 68 -12.73 -29.52 5.57
CA MET A 68 -12.65 -28.92 6.91
C MET A 68 -13.94 -28.17 7.27
N VAL A 69 -14.46 -27.31 6.38
CA VAL A 69 -15.70 -26.56 6.61
C VAL A 69 -16.88 -27.50 6.85
N GLU A 70 -17.06 -28.51 5.98
CA GLU A 70 -18.19 -29.44 6.08
C GLU A 70 -18.12 -30.31 7.34
N LEU A 71 -16.92 -30.74 7.74
CA LEU A 71 -16.71 -31.46 8.99
C LEU A 71 -17.00 -30.59 10.21
N LEU A 72 -16.59 -29.31 10.21
CA LEU A 72 -16.90 -28.38 11.30
C LEU A 72 -18.40 -28.12 11.41
N LYS A 73 -19.10 -27.93 10.28
CA LYS A 73 -20.58 -27.82 10.28
C LYS A 73 -21.26 -29.06 10.84
N LYS A 74 -20.76 -30.27 10.52
CA LYS A 74 -21.25 -31.53 11.10
C LYS A 74 -21.00 -31.61 12.61
N ALA A 75 -19.82 -31.18 13.08
CA ALA A 75 -19.54 -31.10 14.51
C ALA A 75 -20.54 -30.15 15.22
N LEU A 76 -20.82 -29.00 14.61
CA LEU A 76 -21.71 -27.98 15.15
C LEU A 76 -23.20 -28.33 15.05
N SER A 77 -23.61 -29.19 14.11
CA SER A 77 -24.97 -29.72 14.06
C SER A 77 -25.24 -30.76 15.14
N ILE A 78 -24.20 -31.48 15.59
CA ILE A 78 -24.25 -32.39 16.75
C ILE A 78 -24.21 -31.58 18.05
N LYS A 79 -23.29 -30.62 18.15
CA LYS A 79 -23.11 -29.77 19.33
C LYS A 79 -22.91 -28.31 18.93
N SER A 80 -24.00 -27.54 19.00
CA SER A 80 -24.02 -26.13 18.61
C SER A 80 -23.17 -25.21 19.49
N ASN A 81 -22.90 -25.62 20.73
CA ASN A 81 -22.08 -24.92 21.72
C ASN A 81 -20.68 -25.55 21.84
N TYR A 82 -19.95 -25.63 20.74
CA TYR A 82 -18.59 -26.18 20.72
C TYR A 82 -17.57 -25.11 20.31
N PRO A 83 -16.91 -24.44 21.28
CA PRO A 83 -16.13 -23.23 21.01
C PRO A 83 -14.92 -23.49 20.09
N ASP A 84 -14.27 -24.65 20.19
CA ASP A 84 -13.09 -24.95 19.35
C ASP A 84 -13.48 -25.20 17.89
N ALA A 85 -14.62 -25.86 17.64
CA ALA A 85 -15.16 -26.01 16.29
C ALA A 85 -15.62 -24.66 15.70
N LEU A 86 -16.23 -23.78 16.51
CA LEU A 86 -16.59 -22.42 16.09
C LEU A 86 -15.37 -21.56 15.78
N TYR A 87 -14.32 -21.65 16.62
CA TYR A 87 -13.05 -20.97 16.38
C TYR A 87 -12.40 -21.45 15.08
N ASN A 88 -12.28 -22.76 14.88
CA ASN A 88 -11.72 -23.34 13.66
C ASN A 88 -12.54 -22.99 12.41
N LEU A 89 -13.87 -22.93 12.55
CA LEU A 89 -14.77 -22.49 11.47
C LEU A 89 -14.52 -21.02 11.13
N GLY A 90 -14.40 -20.16 12.15
CA GLY A 90 -14.05 -18.76 11.95
C GLY A 90 -12.71 -18.58 11.23
N TYR A 91 -11.71 -19.37 11.62
CA TYR A 91 -10.38 -19.36 11.01
C TYR A 91 -10.42 -19.70 9.51
N ILE A 92 -11.08 -20.81 9.14
CA ILE A 92 -11.10 -21.22 7.75
C ILE A 92 -11.96 -20.31 6.86
N LEU A 93 -13.06 -19.75 7.39
CA LEU A 93 -13.89 -18.77 6.69
C LEU A 93 -13.13 -17.48 6.42
N GLN A 94 -12.33 -17.02 7.40
CA GLN A 94 -11.45 -15.87 7.23
C GLN A 94 -10.41 -16.10 6.13
N GLU A 95 -9.79 -17.27 6.11
CA GLU A 95 -8.86 -17.69 5.05
C GLU A 95 -9.52 -17.80 3.66
N GLN A 96 -10.84 -18.00 3.60
CA GLN A 96 -11.64 -18.00 2.37
C GLN A 96 -12.14 -16.59 1.98
N GLY A 97 -11.91 -15.58 2.82
CA GLY A 97 -12.35 -14.20 2.60
C GLY A 97 -13.76 -13.89 3.09
N ASP A 98 -14.49 -14.85 3.66
CA ASP A 98 -15.81 -14.62 4.27
C ASP A 98 -15.64 -14.05 5.69
N LEU A 99 -15.30 -12.76 5.75
CA LEU A 99 -15.04 -12.05 6.99
C LEU A 99 -16.27 -11.97 7.89
N GLU A 100 -17.47 -11.90 7.32
CA GLU A 100 -18.70 -11.77 8.09
C GLU A 100 -19.02 -13.06 8.84
N ALA A 101 -18.99 -14.20 8.13
CA ALA A 101 -19.20 -15.49 8.76
C ALA A 101 -18.07 -15.85 9.72
N ALA A 102 -16.83 -15.43 9.44
CA ALA A 102 -15.71 -15.58 10.36
C ALA A 102 -15.94 -14.84 11.69
N ILE A 103 -16.29 -13.55 11.62
CA ILE A 103 -16.59 -12.72 12.79
C ILE A 103 -17.74 -13.31 13.61
N ALA A 104 -18.81 -13.75 12.95
CA ALA A 104 -19.95 -14.39 13.61
C ALA A 104 -19.53 -15.67 14.37
N SER A 105 -18.69 -16.50 13.73
CA SER A 105 -18.18 -17.74 14.32
C SER A 105 -17.29 -17.47 15.54
N TYR A 106 -16.37 -16.51 15.45
CA TYR A 106 -15.53 -16.12 16.59
C TYR A 106 -16.35 -15.53 17.74
N ARG A 107 -17.32 -14.64 17.46
CA ARG A 107 -18.19 -14.08 18.49
C ARG A 107 -18.99 -15.17 19.22
N LYS A 108 -19.48 -16.18 18.49
CA LYS A 108 -20.17 -17.33 19.09
C LYS A 108 -19.23 -18.21 19.91
N ALA A 109 -17.99 -18.43 19.45
CA ALA A 109 -16.98 -19.14 20.25
C ALA A 109 -16.72 -18.39 21.58
N LEU A 110 -16.63 -17.07 21.52
CA LEU A 110 -16.37 -16.20 22.68
C LEU A 110 -17.54 -16.03 23.63
N SER A 111 -18.79 -16.16 23.16
CA SER A 111 -19.95 -16.17 24.06
C SER A 111 -20.01 -17.44 24.91
N ILE A 112 -19.44 -18.55 24.41
CA ILE A 112 -19.34 -19.83 25.12
C ILE A 112 -18.08 -19.89 25.99
N LYS A 113 -16.95 -19.40 25.47
CA LYS A 113 -15.65 -19.37 26.13
C LYS A 113 -15.06 -17.96 26.09
N PRO A 114 -15.43 -17.07 27.04
CA PRO A 114 -14.95 -15.68 27.04
C PRO A 114 -13.43 -15.54 27.18
N ASN A 115 -12.79 -16.47 27.89
CA ASN A 115 -11.34 -16.51 28.11
C ASN A 115 -10.63 -17.31 27.01
N TYR A 116 -10.78 -16.89 25.75
CA TYR A 116 -10.15 -17.54 24.59
C TYR A 116 -9.25 -16.53 23.84
N PRO A 117 -7.97 -16.39 24.22
CA PRO A 117 -7.10 -15.35 23.68
C PRO A 117 -6.87 -15.48 22.17
N ASP A 118 -6.73 -16.69 21.63
CA ASP A 118 -6.51 -16.89 20.19
C ASP A 118 -7.77 -16.53 19.37
N ALA A 119 -8.97 -16.82 19.88
CA ALA A 119 -10.22 -16.40 19.26
C ALA A 119 -10.41 -14.87 19.30
N LEU A 120 -10.04 -14.21 20.41
CA LEU A 120 -10.04 -12.74 20.52
C LEU A 120 -9.04 -12.11 19.56
N TYR A 121 -7.84 -12.69 19.46
CA TYR A 121 -6.81 -12.24 18.53
C TYR A 121 -7.27 -12.33 17.07
N ASN A 122 -7.79 -13.49 16.65
CA ASN A 122 -8.26 -13.67 15.28
C ASN A 122 -9.52 -12.85 14.97
N LEU A 123 -10.42 -12.67 15.94
CA LEU A 123 -11.52 -11.71 15.82
C LEU A 123 -11.00 -10.30 15.58
N GLY A 124 -9.96 -9.88 16.31
CA GLY A 124 -9.30 -8.59 16.10
C GLY A 124 -8.75 -8.45 14.68
N ILE A 125 -8.12 -9.49 14.13
CA ILE A 125 -7.61 -9.48 12.74
C ILE A 125 -8.78 -9.32 11.75
N ALA A 126 -9.85 -10.11 11.90
CA ALA A 126 -10.99 -10.05 11.00
C ALA A 126 -11.70 -8.68 11.04
N LEU A 127 -11.84 -8.08 12.22
CA LEU A 127 -12.40 -6.73 12.39
C LEU A 127 -11.51 -5.66 11.74
N LYS A 128 -10.19 -5.74 11.92
CA LYS A 128 -9.22 -4.88 11.24
C LYS A 128 -9.34 -4.98 9.72
N GLN A 129 -9.49 -6.19 9.17
CA GLN A 129 -9.69 -6.43 7.74
C GLN A 129 -11.01 -5.85 7.23
N LYS A 130 -12.08 -5.92 8.04
CA LYS A 130 -13.38 -5.28 7.76
C LYS A 130 -13.37 -3.76 7.92
N GLY A 131 -12.33 -3.19 8.54
CA GLY A 131 -12.19 -1.75 8.78
C GLY A 131 -12.72 -1.26 10.12
N ASP A 132 -13.25 -2.15 10.97
CA ASP A 132 -13.73 -1.82 12.32
C ASP A 132 -12.55 -1.80 13.31
N LEU A 133 -11.81 -0.68 13.29
CA LEU A 133 -10.56 -0.51 14.04
C LEU A 133 -10.79 -0.47 15.56
N GLU A 134 -11.89 0.12 16.02
CA GLU A 134 -12.22 0.22 17.44
C GLU A 134 -12.53 -1.15 18.03
N ALA A 135 -13.36 -1.96 17.35
CA ALA A 135 -13.65 -3.32 17.81
C ALA A 135 -12.42 -4.23 17.71
N ALA A 136 -11.53 -4.01 16.73
CA ALA A 136 -10.25 -4.71 16.65
C ALA A 136 -9.36 -4.42 17.87
N ILE A 137 -9.20 -3.15 18.26
CA ILE A 137 -8.45 -2.75 19.47
C ILE A 137 -9.05 -3.39 20.72
N ALA A 138 -10.37 -3.32 20.88
CA ALA A 138 -11.04 -3.92 22.03
C ALA A 138 -10.76 -5.43 22.12
N SER A 139 -10.78 -6.13 20.98
CA SER A 139 -10.49 -7.57 20.90
C SER A 139 -9.03 -7.88 21.25
N TYR A 140 -8.06 -7.14 20.71
CA TYR A 140 -6.65 -7.32 21.04
C TYR A 140 -6.35 -7.01 22.51
N ARG A 141 -6.91 -5.93 23.08
CA ARG A 141 -6.74 -5.59 24.49
C ARG A 141 -7.28 -6.70 25.41
N LYS A 142 -8.44 -7.29 25.09
CA LYS A 142 -8.98 -8.45 25.82
C LYS A 142 -8.07 -9.68 25.71
N ALA A 143 -7.55 -9.98 24.51
CA ALA A 143 -6.61 -11.07 24.33
C ALA A 143 -5.35 -10.89 25.20
N LEU A 144 -4.83 -9.66 25.26
CA LEU A 144 -3.64 -9.30 26.03
C LEU A 144 -3.89 -9.24 27.55
N ALA A 145 -5.11 -8.97 27.99
CA ALA A 145 -5.48 -9.07 29.41
C ALA A 145 -5.42 -10.53 29.90
N ILE A 146 -5.80 -11.49 29.04
CA ILE A 146 -5.74 -12.93 29.35
C ILE A 146 -4.33 -13.49 29.15
N LYS A 147 -3.64 -13.07 28.08
CA LYS A 147 -2.29 -13.52 27.71
C LYS A 147 -1.37 -12.31 27.49
N PRO A 148 -0.76 -11.75 28.55
CA PRO A 148 0.09 -10.55 28.44
C PRO A 148 1.34 -10.71 27.58
N ASN A 149 1.85 -11.95 27.46
CA ASN A 149 3.02 -12.31 26.66
C ASN A 149 2.60 -12.82 25.28
N TYR A 150 1.92 -11.97 24.50
CA TYR A 150 1.45 -12.30 23.14
C TYR A 150 1.99 -11.29 22.11
N PRO A 151 3.21 -11.51 21.57
CA PRO A 151 3.88 -10.52 20.73
C PRO A 151 3.13 -10.21 19.43
N ASP A 152 2.47 -11.19 18.81
CA ASP A 152 1.71 -10.96 17.56
C ASP A 152 0.46 -10.10 17.80
N ALA A 153 -0.22 -10.28 18.95
CA ALA A 153 -1.33 -9.43 19.37
C ALA A 153 -0.87 -8.00 19.70
N LEU A 154 0.29 -7.84 20.34
CA LEU A 154 0.90 -6.52 20.60
C LEU A 154 1.29 -5.80 19.30
N ASN A 155 1.92 -6.50 18.36
CA ASN A 155 2.26 -5.93 17.05
C ASN A 155 1.00 -5.51 16.27
N ASN A 156 -0.04 -6.35 16.25
CA ASN A 156 -1.29 -6.00 15.59
C ASN A 156 -2.06 -4.87 16.29
N LEU A 157 -2.06 -4.82 17.62
CA LEU A 157 -2.58 -3.68 18.37
C LEU A 157 -1.86 -2.39 17.99
N GLY A 158 -0.52 -2.39 17.98
CA GLY A 158 0.27 -1.24 17.57
C GLY A 158 -0.03 -0.79 16.14
N SER A 159 -0.26 -1.75 15.23
CA SER A 159 -0.63 -1.46 13.83
C SER A 159 -1.97 -0.73 13.72
N VAL A 160 -2.96 -1.11 14.53
CA VAL A 160 -4.27 -0.46 14.52
C VAL A 160 -4.22 0.92 15.19
N LEU A 161 -3.49 1.05 16.31
CA LEU A 161 -3.29 2.34 16.99
C LEU A 161 -2.59 3.36 16.08
N ASN A 162 -1.54 2.96 15.36
CA ASN A 162 -0.88 3.79 14.36
C ASN A 162 -1.85 4.25 13.26
N ARG A 163 -2.75 3.36 12.80
CA ARG A 163 -3.76 3.72 11.80
C ARG A 163 -4.80 4.73 12.32
N GLN A 164 -5.08 4.73 13.62
CA GLN A 164 -5.93 5.72 14.28
C GLN A 164 -5.19 7.02 14.67
N GLY A 165 -3.88 7.11 14.43
CA GLY A 165 -3.07 8.27 14.82
C GLY A 165 -2.58 8.25 16.27
N ASP A 166 -2.88 7.21 17.06
CA ASP A 166 -2.28 7.01 18.39
C ASP A 166 -0.86 6.45 18.26
N LEU A 167 0.08 7.35 17.94
CA LEU A 167 1.48 6.99 17.72
C LEU A 167 2.16 6.52 19.01
N GLU A 168 1.82 7.11 20.16
CA GLU A 168 2.40 6.75 21.45
C GLU A 168 1.97 5.33 21.88
N GLY A 169 0.67 5.03 21.79
CA GLY A 169 0.14 3.70 22.06
C GLY A 169 0.70 2.64 21.10
N ALA A 170 0.92 3.00 19.84
CA ALA A 170 1.58 2.14 18.87
C ALA A 170 3.02 1.80 19.27
N ILE A 171 3.83 2.81 19.61
CA ILE A 171 5.22 2.62 20.06
C ILE A 171 5.29 1.74 21.31
N ALA A 172 4.44 2.01 22.31
CA ALA A 172 4.40 1.22 23.53
C ALA A 172 4.10 -0.26 23.25
N SER A 173 3.14 -0.53 22.36
CA SER A 173 2.77 -1.88 21.95
C SER A 173 3.91 -2.60 21.22
N TYR A 174 4.56 -1.93 20.25
CA TYR A 174 5.71 -2.51 19.54
C TYR A 174 6.90 -2.78 20.45
N ARG A 175 7.25 -1.84 21.33
CA ARG A 175 8.36 -2.03 22.30
C ARG A 175 8.09 -3.21 23.23
N LYS A 176 6.85 -3.39 23.70
CA LYS A 176 6.49 -4.55 24.52
C LYS A 176 6.59 -5.85 23.71
N ALA A 177 6.14 -5.86 22.45
CA ALA A 177 6.31 -7.02 21.58
C ALA A 177 7.79 -7.40 21.40
N LEU A 178 8.66 -6.40 21.21
CA LEU A 178 10.11 -6.56 21.05
C LEU A 178 10.82 -6.96 22.34
N THR A 179 10.27 -6.61 23.51
CA THR A 179 10.78 -7.09 24.81
C THR A 179 10.55 -8.60 24.95
N ILE A 180 9.40 -9.10 24.50
CA ILE A 180 9.05 -10.53 24.54
C ILE A 180 9.75 -11.31 23.42
N LYS A 181 9.83 -10.73 22.22
CA LYS A 181 10.41 -11.33 21.02
C LYS A 181 11.39 -10.33 20.36
N PRO A 182 12.67 -10.29 20.79
CA PRO A 182 13.65 -9.33 20.26
C PRO A 182 13.94 -9.48 18.77
N ASN A 183 13.87 -10.70 18.25
CA ASN A 183 14.07 -11.03 16.84
C ASN A 183 12.74 -11.05 16.09
N TYR A 184 12.07 -9.90 16.02
CA TYR A 184 10.78 -9.76 15.34
C TYR A 184 10.84 -8.65 14.27
N PRO A 185 11.26 -8.98 13.03
CA PRO A 185 11.45 -8.01 11.95
C PRO A 185 10.22 -7.13 11.68
N GLU A 186 9.02 -7.72 11.74
CA GLU A 186 7.76 -7.00 11.51
C GLU A 186 7.55 -5.89 12.54
N ALA A 187 7.68 -6.19 13.84
CA ALA A 187 7.54 -5.20 14.90
C ALA A 187 8.65 -4.12 14.86
N LEU A 188 9.88 -4.49 14.46
CA LEU A 188 10.98 -3.55 14.24
C LEU A 188 10.66 -2.58 13.10
N SER A 189 10.24 -3.10 11.96
CA SER A 189 9.85 -2.29 10.79
C SER A 189 8.66 -1.38 11.10
N ASN A 190 7.65 -1.92 11.80
CA ASN A 190 6.49 -1.14 12.22
C ASN A 190 6.83 -0.04 13.22
N LEU A 191 7.76 -0.28 14.16
CA LEU A 191 8.28 0.75 15.04
C LEU A 191 9.05 1.82 14.25
N GLY A 192 9.84 1.42 13.26
CA GLY A 192 10.51 2.33 12.34
C GLY A 192 9.53 3.25 11.60
N ASN A 193 8.42 2.69 11.10
CA ASN A 193 7.35 3.46 10.43
C ASN A 193 6.75 4.53 11.35
N VAL A 194 6.49 4.19 12.62
CA VAL A 194 5.89 5.15 13.56
C VAL A 194 6.87 6.24 13.98
N LEU A 195 8.14 5.89 14.19
CA LEU A 195 9.19 6.88 14.50
C LEU A 195 9.41 7.85 13.33
N GLN A 196 9.32 7.36 12.09
CA GLN A 196 9.34 8.21 10.90
C GLN A 196 8.19 9.23 10.92
N LYS A 197 6.96 8.79 11.23
CA LYS A 197 5.79 9.69 11.35
C LYS A 197 5.95 10.74 12.46
N GLN A 198 6.73 10.45 13.50
CA GLN A 198 7.08 11.41 14.55
C GLN A 198 8.25 12.34 14.16
N GLY A 199 8.82 12.20 12.96
CA GLY A 199 10.01 12.93 12.54
C GLY A 199 11.33 12.40 13.12
N ASN A 200 11.30 11.31 13.90
CA ASN A 200 12.51 10.68 14.44
C ASN A 200 13.16 9.75 13.39
N LEU A 201 13.84 10.38 12.42
CA LEU A 201 14.47 9.69 11.30
C LEU A 201 15.61 8.76 11.74
N GLU A 202 16.45 9.19 12.68
CA GLU A 202 17.58 8.38 13.19
C GLU A 202 17.10 7.10 13.87
N GLY A 203 16.04 7.22 14.71
CA GLY A 203 15.40 6.08 15.34
C GLY A 203 14.82 5.13 14.29
N ALA A 204 14.12 5.66 13.28
CA ALA A 204 13.56 4.85 12.21
C ALA A 204 14.64 4.08 11.43
N ILE A 205 15.73 4.73 11.02
CA ILE A 205 16.89 4.10 10.37
C ILE A 205 17.42 2.94 11.23
N THR A 206 17.61 3.18 12.52
CA THR A 206 18.13 2.18 13.47
C THR A 206 17.26 0.92 13.48
N PHE A 207 15.95 1.08 13.58
CA PHE A 207 15.02 -0.06 13.64
C PHE A 207 14.87 -0.77 12.30
N TYR A 208 14.89 -0.07 11.16
CA TYR A 208 14.91 -0.73 9.85
C TYR A 208 16.20 -1.53 9.62
N LYS A 209 17.36 -0.95 9.92
CA LYS A 209 18.65 -1.66 9.83
C LYS A 209 18.66 -2.92 10.72
N LYS A 210 18.10 -2.83 11.93
CA LYS A 210 17.94 -4.01 12.81
C LYS A 210 16.99 -5.05 12.20
N ALA A 211 15.85 -4.64 11.63
CA ALA A 211 14.94 -5.57 10.94
C ALA A 211 15.65 -6.30 9.79
N LEU A 212 16.44 -5.58 8.98
CA LEU A 212 17.20 -6.10 7.85
C LEU A 212 18.38 -6.99 8.27
N SER A 213 18.95 -6.76 9.45
CA SER A 213 19.99 -7.65 10.02
C SER A 213 19.44 -9.03 10.41
N ILE A 214 18.15 -9.13 10.74
CA ILE A 214 17.48 -10.38 11.09
C ILE A 214 16.89 -11.05 9.86
N ASN A 215 16.27 -10.25 8.97
CA ASN A 215 15.74 -10.72 7.70
C ASN A 215 16.25 -9.81 6.56
N SER A 216 17.31 -10.24 5.89
CA SER A 216 17.94 -9.50 4.79
C SER A 216 17.03 -9.35 3.57
N TYR A 217 16.09 -10.28 3.36
CA TYR A 217 15.06 -10.20 2.32
C TYR A 217 13.75 -9.66 2.93
N TYR A 218 13.75 -8.35 3.23
CA TYR A 218 12.55 -7.66 3.72
C TYR A 218 12.24 -6.39 2.91
N PRO A 219 11.62 -6.53 1.71
CA PRO A 219 11.45 -5.44 0.75
C PRO A 219 10.76 -4.19 1.29
N ASN A 220 9.73 -4.34 2.12
CA ASN A 220 9.03 -3.18 2.71
C ASN A 220 9.93 -2.37 3.65
N ALA A 221 10.67 -3.04 4.55
CA ALA A 221 11.58 -2.35 5.47
C ALA A 221 12.73 -1.67 4.71
N ARG A 222 13.24 -2.34 3.67
CA ARG A 222 14.33 -1.81 2.84
C ARG A 222 13.92 -0.59 2.02
N LEU A 223 12.74 -0.63 1.40
CA LEU A 223 12.20 0.52 0.69
C LEU A 223 11.92 1.68 1.66
N ASN A 224 11.35 1.41 2.84
CA ASN A 224 11.09 2.48 3.81
C ASN A 224 12.39 3.10 4.34
N LEU A 225 13.43 2.28 4.56
CA LEU A 225 14.78 2.78 4.87
C LEU A 225 15.31 3.68 3.75
N SER A 226 15.12 3.28 2.49
CA SER A 226 15.58 4.05 1.33
C SER A 226 15.03 5.48 1.33
N TYR A 227 13.73 5.65 1.61
CA TYR A 227 13.12 6.97 1.70
C TYR A 227 13.76 7.83 2.79
N ILE A 228 14.02 7.27 3.97
CA ILE A 228 14.62 8.03 5.06
C ILE A 228 16.08 8.36 4.76
N LEU A 229 16.83 7.45 4.15
CA LEU A 229 18.22 7.72 3.73
C LEU A 229 18.28 8.87 2.71
N LEU A 230 17.37 8.90 1.73
CA LEU A 230 17.24 10.00 0.78
C LEU A 230 16.89 11.33 1.48
N LEU A 231 15.97 11.30 2.46
CA LEU A 231 15.61 12.47 3.26
C LEU A 231 16.74 12.96 4.17
N SER A 232 17.57 12.04 4.69
CA SER A 232 18.68 12.36 5.59
C SER A 232 19.99 12.68 4.85
N GLY A 233 19.99 12.68 3.51
CA GLY A 233 21.16 13.02 2.69
C GLY A 233 22.11 11.87 2.35
N ASP A 234 21.81 10.64 2.77
CA ASP A 234 22.54 9.44 2.33
C ASP A 234 21.98 8.96 0.98
N TYR A 235 22.23 9.75 -0.06
CA TYR A 235 21.70 9.51 -1.40
C TYR A 235 22.23 8.22 -2.03
N GLU A 236 23.49 7.86 -1.75
CA GLU A 236 24.10 6.66 -2.32
C GLU A 236 23.37 5.40 -1.85
N ASN A 237 23.18 5.22 -0.54
CA ASN A 237 22.47 4.06 -0.02
C ASN A 237 20.95 4.19 -0.24
N GLY A 238 20.42 5.42 -0.17
CA GLY A 238 19.02 5.70 -0.44
C GLY A 238 18.59 5.25 -1.84
N TRP A 239 19.35 5.56 -2.89
CA TRP A 239 19.02 5.11 -4.25
C TRP A 239 19.24 3.62 -4.45
N LYS A 240 20.29 3.02 -3.86
CA LYS A 240 20.51 1.56 -3.90
C LYS A 240 19.34 0.79 -3.30
N ASP A 241 18.85 1.22 -2.14
CA ASP A 241 17.75 0.57 -1.46
C ASP A 241 16.39 0.88 -2.12
N TYR A 242 16.27 1.98 -2.86
CA TYR A 242 15.05 2.33 -3.59
C TYR A 242 14.70 1.33 -4.72
N GLU A 243 15.68 0.59 -5.24
CA GLU A 243 15.46 -0.51 -6.20
C GLU A 243 14.64 -1.68 -5.59
N TRP A 244 14.51 -1.75 -4.27
CA TRP A 244 13.67 -2.75 -3.60
C TRP A 244 12.16 -2.53 -3.80
N ARG A 245 11.75 -1.41 -4.42
CA ARG A 245 10.38 -1.19 -4.87
C ARG A 245 9.86 -2.28 -5.82
N PHE A 246 10.74 -2.95 -6.55
CA PHE A 246 10.39 -4.07 -7.45
C PHE A 246 10.21 -5.42 -6.74
N HIS A 247 10.64 -5.53 -5.48
CA HIS A 247 10.65 -6.80 -4.74
C HIS A 247 9.46 -6.94 -3.77
N LYS A 248 8.63 -5.91 -3.65
CA LYS A 248 7.42 -5.93 -2.80
C LYS A 248 6.36 -6.88 -3.36
N ARG A 249 5.45 -7.35 -2.49
CA ARG A 249 4.26 -8.12 -2.91
C ARG A 249 3.41 -7.32 -3.91
N GLU A 250 3.22 -6.03 -3.63
CA GLU A 250 2.66 -5.04 -4.55
C GLU A 250 3.82 -4.24 -5.15
N ALA A 251 4.59 -4.90 -6.02
CA ALA A 251 5.75 -4.30 -6.66
C ALA A 251 5.36 -3.12 -7.54
N ALA A 252 6.19 -2.07 -7.54
CA ALA A 252 6.14 -1.07 -8.60
C ALA A 252 6.38 -1.77 -9.94
N LYS A 253 5.68 -1.34 -10.98
CA LYS A 253 5.85 -1.86 -12.33
C LYS A 253 6.16 -0.70 -13.27
N PRO A 254 7.29 -0.73 -14.00
CA PRO A 254 7.47 0.13 -15.14
C PRO A 254 6.32 -0.07 -16.12
N HIS A 255 5.97 0.98 -16.87
CA HIS A 255 4.86 0.88 -17.84
C HIS A 255 5.15 -0.13 -18.96
N ALA A 256 6.43 -0.41 -19.23
CA ALA A 256 6.88 -1.40 -20.21
C ALA A 256 8.13 -2.17 -19.75
N HIS A 257 8.35 -3.33 -20.33
CA HIS A 257 9.55 -4.15 -20.16
C HIS A 257 10.12 -4.49 -21.55
N PRO A 258 10.88 -3.58 -22.17
CA PRO A 258 11.57 -3.83 -23.44
C PRO A 258 12.37 -5.14 -23.41
N GLN A 259 12.45 -5.85 -24.53
CA GLN A 259 13.16 -7.13 -24.68
C GLN A 259 14.68 -6.92 -24.86
N VAL A 260 15.25 -6.03 -24.07
CA VAL A 260 16.65 -5.65 -24.10
C VAL A 260 17.25 -5.71 -22.71
N LYS A 261 18.59 -5.71 -22.62
CA LYS A 261 19.28 -5.73 -21.33
C LYS A 261 19.04 -4.42 -20.58
N GLN A 262 18.88 -4.52 -19.27
CA GLN A 262 18.81 -3.34 -18.43
C GLN A 262 20.18 -2.65 -18.40
N TRP A 263 20.19 -1.32 -18.52
CA TRP A 263 21.38 -0.50 -18.37
C TRP A 263 21.79 -0.46 -16.90
N ASN A 264 23.08 -0.63 -16.64
CA ASN A 264 23.67 -0.69 -15.29
C ASN A 264 24.38 0.61 -14.89
N GLY A 265 24.12 1.72 -15.58
CA GLY A 265 24.72 3.03 -15.29
C GLY A 265 26.15 3.24 -15.79
N HIS A 266 26.83 2.20 -16.27
CA HIS A 266 28.23 2.28 -16.70
C HIS A 266 28.38 1.96 -18.20
N ASN A 267 29.48 2.45 -18.81
CA ASN A 267 29.92 2.11 -20.17
C ASN A 267 28.81 2.16 -21.23
N HIS A 268 28.30 3.36 -21.51
CA HIS A 268 27.35 3.57 -22.61
C HIS A 268 28.07 4.13 -23.84
N SER A 269 27.94 3.43 -24.97
CA SER A 269 28.41 3.93 -26.26
C SER A 269 27.38 4.91 -26.82
N SER A 270 27.80 6.05 -27.34
CA SER A 270 26.91 7.05 -27.97
C SER A 270 26.08 6.50 -29.14
N ARG A 271 26.42 5.32 -29.67
CA ARG A 271 25.67 4.62 -30.74
C ARG A 271 24.64 3.62 -30.22
N GLU A 272 24.67 3.26 -28.93
CA GLU A 272 23.74 2.30 -28.36
C GLU A 272 22.50 3.05 -27.85
N LYS A 273 21.29 2.66 -28.27
CA LYS A 273 20.07 3.32 -27.82
C LYS A 273 19.77 2.99 -26.35
N LEU A 274 19.46 4.01 -25.54
CA LEU A 274 18.93 3.87 -24.19
C LEU A 274 17.43 4.20 -24.16
N ILE A 275 16.59 3.22 -23.83
CA ILE A 275 15.16 3.40 -23.64
C ILE A 275 14.87 3.63 -22.15
N LEU A 276 14.48 4.85 -21.81
CA LEU A 276 14.00 5.15 -20.47
C LEU A 276 12.51 4.85 -20.39
N VAL A 277 12.10 4.07 -19.41
CA VAL A 277 10.71 3.65 -19.25
C VAL A 277 10.12 4.30 -18.02
N SER A 278 9.11 5.13 -18.22
CA SER A 278 8.32 5.69 -17.13
C SER A 278 7.77 4.59 -16.22
N GLU A 279 7.61 4.94 -14.94
CA GLU A 279 6.95 4.12 -13.93
C GLU A 279 6.05 5.04 -13.10
N GLN A 280 5.14 4.45 -12.33
CA GLN A 280 4.27 5.18 -11.38
C GLN A 280 3.39 6.24 -12.07
N GLY A 281 3.11 7.37 -11.42
CA GLY A 281 2.12 8.34 -11.88
C GLY A 281 2.62 9.26 -13.01
N LEU A 282 1.70 10.07 -13.53
CA LEU A 282 2.04 11.12 -14.52
C LEU A 282 3.01 12.16 -13.93
N GLY A 283 2.89 12.46 -12.64
CA GLY A 283 3.76 13.39 -11.92
C GLY A 283 5.21 12.92 -11.87
N ASP A 284 5.43 11.64 -11.57
CA ASP A 284 6.76 11.02 -11.57
C ASP A 284 7.40 11.09 -12.97
N THR A 285 6.61 10.83 -14.02
CA THR A 285 7.10 10.96 -15.39
C THR A 285 7.53 12.41 -15.68
N LEU A 286 6.69 13.39 -15.35
CA LEU A 286 7.00 14.81 -15.52
C LEU A 286 8.27 15.21 -14.76
N GLN A 287 8.41 14.78 -13.50
CA GLN A 287 9.53 15.12 -12.63
C GLN A 287 10.86 14.55 -13.13
N PHE A 288 10.88 13.29 -13.55
CA PHE A 288 12.12 12.57 -13.86
C PHE A 288 12.49 12.62 -15.35
N MET A 289 11.57 12.97 -16.26
CA MET A 289 11.93 13.16 -17.69
C MET A 289 12.93 14.30 -17.90
N ARG A 290 13.14 15.17 -16.90
CA ARG A 290 14.14 16.25 -16.93
C ARG A 290 15.57 15.76 -17.18
N TYR A 291 15.87 14.52 -16.82
CA TYR A 291 17.21 13.96 -17.03
C TYR A 291 17.44 13.52 -18.48
N VAL A 292 16.38 13.40 -19.30
CA VAL A 292 16.50 12.98 -20.70
C VAL A 292 17.30 13.99 -21.53
N PRO A 293 17.01 15.31 -21.52
CA PRO A 293 17.85 16.30 -22.18
C PRO A 293 19.30 16.33 -21.69
N TYR A 294 19.52 16.13 -20.38
CA TYR A 294 20.87 16.06 -19.80
C TYR A 294 21.68 14.91 -20.41
N LEU A 295 21.13 13.69 -20.43
CA LEU A 295 21.77 12.53 -21.06
C LEU A 295 22.05 12.75 -22.55
N ARG A 296 21.12 13.38 -23.28
CA ARG A 296 21.29 13.72 -24.69
C ARG A 296 22.40 14.75 -24.91
N SER A 297 22.55 15.72 -24.00
CA SER A 297 23.65 16.70 -24.06
C SER A 297 25.03 16.06 -23.87
N MET A 298 25.10 14.89 -23.22
CA MET A 298 26.30 14.05 -23.13
C MET A 298 26.54 13.19 -24.38
N GLY A 299 25.71 13.34 -25.43
CA GLY A 299 25.84 12.60 -26.69
C GLY A 299 25.22 11.20 -26.69
N MET A 300 24.37 10.87 -25.71
CA MET A 300 23.66 9.58 -25.68
C MET A 300 22.41 9.59 -26.57
N ASP A 301 22.14 8.48 -27.27
CA ASP A 301 20.88 8.25 -27.99
C ASP A 301 19.80 7.77 -27.01
N VAL A 302 18.98 8.70 -26.51
CA VAL A 302 17.98 8.44 -25.46
C VAL A 302 16.56 8.56 -25.99
N SER A 303 15.82 7.45 -25.92
CA SER A 303 14.39 7.38 -26.19
C SER A 303 13.59 7.31 -24.88
N LEU A 304 12.33 7.74 -24.90
CA LEU A 304 11.46 7.71 -23.72
C LEU A 304 10.18 6.92 -24.02
N CYS A 305 9.81 6.01 -23.13
CA CYS A 305 8.50 5.37 -23.07
C CYS A 305 7.66 6.06 -21.99
N ALA A 306 6.56 6.70 -22.39
CA ALA A 306 5.69 7.47 -21.50
C ALA A 306 4.20 7.19 -21.80
N PRO A 307 3.28 7.39 -20.83
CA PRO A 307 1.85 7.31 -21.10
C PRO A 307 1.43 8.29 -22.21
N PRO A 308 0.53 7.88 -23.14
CA PRO A 308 0.11 8.73 -24.27
C PRO A 308 -0.37 10.14 -23.89
N LYS A 309 -0.97 10.28 -22.70
CA LYS A 309 -1.44 11.58 -22.17
C LYS A 309 -0.35 12.65 -22.04
N LEU A 310 0.93 12.26 -21.99
CA LEU A 310 2.06 13.20 -21.89
C LEU A 310 2.79 13.42 -23.22
N HIS A 311 2.41 12.69 -24.28
CA HIS A 311 3.19 12.67 -25.52
C HIS A 311 3.33 14.04 -26.18
N SER A 312 2.22 14.75 -26.34
CA SER A 312 2.24 16.10 -26.93
C SER A 312 3.13 17.04 -26.13
N LEU A 313 3.03 17.03 -24.79
CA LEU A 313 3.87 17.88 -23.94
C LEU A 313 5.37 17.54 -24.06
N ILE A 314 5.72 16.25 -24.06
CA ILE A 314 7.10 15.75 -24.20
C ILE A 314 7.68 16.17 -25.55
N GLN A 315 6.91 16.02 -26.63
CA GLN A 315 7.32 16.40 -27.99
C GLN A 315 7.53 17.91 -28.11
N PHE A 316 6.57 18.72 -27.67
CA PHE A 316 6.69 20.19 -27.70
C PHE A 316 7.85 20.70 -26.85
N SER A 317 8.13 20.03 -25.72
CA SER A 317 9.25 20.37 -24.85
C SER A 317 10.61 19.97 -25.44
N GLY A 318 10.62 19.13 -26.47
CA GLY A 318 11.85 18.63 -27.11
C GLY A 318 12.65 17.67 -26.23
N ILE A 319 11.98 16.98 -25.29
CA ILE A 319 12.62 16.09 -24.30
C ILE A 319 13.41 14.98 -25.00
N THR A 320 12.78 14.31 -25.97
CA THR A 320 13.40 13.30 -26.82
C THR A 320 12.90 13.42 -28.26
N THR A 321 13.69 12.92 -29.21
CA THR A 321 13.29 12.76 -30.62
C THR A 321 12.50 11.47 -30.85
N THR A 322 12.61 10.49 -29.96
CA THR A 322 11.99 9.18 -30.10
C THR A 322 11.20 8.85 -28.84
N LEU A 323 9.88 8.84 -29.00
CA LEU A 323 8.91 8.61 -27.95
C LEU A 323 8.09 7.37 -28.28
N TYR A 324 7.89 6.51 -27.28
CA TYR A 324 7.15 5.26 -27.40
C TYR A 324 5.94 5.26 -26.48
N THR A 325 4.85 4.61 -26.92
CA THR A 325 3.82 4.12 -25.99
C THR A 325 4.37 2.90 -25.21
N PRO A 326 3.76 2.55 -24.07
CA PRO A 326 4.10 1.33 -23.35
C PRO A 326 4.04 0.06 -24.22
N GLU A 327 3.04 -0.04 -25.09
CA GLU A 327 2.86 -1.16 -26.01
C GLU A 327 4.01 -1.26 -27.02
N GLU A 328 4.38 -0.13 -27.64
CA GLU A 328 5.50 -0.07 -28.59
C GLU A 328 6.82 -0.43 -27.93
N ALA A 329 7.07 0.10 -26.72
CA ALA A 329 8.29 -0.16 -25.97
C ALA A 329 8.51 -1.65 -25.65
N ASN A 330 7.44 -2.42 -25.42
CA ASN A 330 7.51 -3.87 -25.19
C ASN A 330 7.97 -4.66 -26.44
N THR A 331 7.90 -4.07 -27.63
CA THR A 331 8.32 -4.72 -28.89
C THR A 331 9.80 -4.47 -29.22
N ILE A 332 10.49 -3.61 -28.46
CA ILE A 332 11.87 -3.22 -28.74
C ILE A 332 12.82 -4.36 -28.37
N THR A 333 13.68 -4.74 -29.32
CA THR A 333 14.65 -5.84 -29.18
C THR A 333 16.12 -5.39 -29.28
N THR A 334 16.39 -4.11 -29.52
CA THR A 334 17.76 -3.56 -29.62
C THR A 334 17.99 -2.35 -28.69
N GLY A 335 19.21 -2.23 -28.18
CA GLY A 335 19.62 -1.21 -27.22
C GLY A 335 19.65 -1.72 -25.77
N LYS A 336 19.50 -0.78 -24.83
CA LYS A 336 19.37 -1.05 -23.39
C LYS A 336 18.20 -0.27 -22.83
N TRP A 337 17.68 -0.67 -21.67
CA TRP A 337 16.59 0.07 -21.03
C TRP A 337 16.84 0.34 -19.54
N LEU A 338 16.15 1.33 -18.98
CA LEU A 338 16.17 1.60 -17.55
C LEU A 338 14.82 2.18 -17.08
N PRO A 339 14.29 1.77 -15.91
CA PRO A 339 13.19 2.48 -15.27
C PRO A 339 13.57 3.94 -14.97
N LEU A 340 12.71 4.88 -15.33
CA LEU A 340 12.99 6.31 -15.29
C LEU A 340 13.38 6.81 -13.89
N LEU A 341 12.76 6.27 -12.84
CA LEU A 341 13.01 6.68 -11.46
C LEU A 341 14.28 6.06 -10.85
N SER A 342 14.95 5.15 -11.56
CA SER A 342 16.28 4.65 -11.18
C SER A 342 17.39 5.63 -11.60
N LEU A 343 17.12 6.58 -12.50
CA LEU A 343 18.14 7.47 -13.04
C LEU A 343 18.91 8.27 -11.98
N PRO A 344 18.28 8.89 -10.96
CA PRO A 344 19.02 9.70 -10.01
C PRO A 344 20.15 8.97 -9.30
N GLY A 345 19.98 7.67 -9.03
CA GLY A 345 21.02 6.83 -8.43
C GLY A 345 22.24 6.69 -9.33
N TYR A 346 22.03 6.42 -10.62
CA TYR A 346 23.12 6.28 -11.60
C TYR A 346 23.77 7.61 -11.96
N LEU A 347 23.00 8.70 -11.89
CA LEU A 347 23.47 10.04 -12.18
C LEU A 347 24.05 10.76 -10.94
N ASN A 348 24.00 10.11 -9.78
CA ASN A 348 24.50 10.64 -8.52
C ASN A 348 23.94 12.05 -8.22
N VAL A 349 22.61 12.16 -8.34
CA VAL A 349 21.86 13.40 -8.11
C VAL A 349 21.77 13.68 -6.61
N ARG A 350 22.12 14.92 -6.22
CA ARG A 350 22.11 15.44 -4.84
C ARG A 350 22.01 16.97 -4.86
N PRO A 351 21.74 17.66 -3.74
CA PRO A 351 21.63 19.12 -3.71
C PRO A 351 22.87 19.85 -4.28
N GLU A 352 24.06 19.29 -4.09
CA GLU A 352 25.33 19.83 -4.61
C GLU A 352 25.55 19.50 -6.10
N ASN A 353 24.72 18.62 -6.68
CA ASN A 353 24.77 18.19 -8.06
C ASN A 353 23.34 17.93 -8.60
N PRO A 354 22.52 18.99 -8.80
CA PRO A 354 21.12 18.83 -9.21
C PRO A 354 20.97 18.36 -10.67
N LEU A 355 22.02 18.50 -11.50
CA LEU A 355 22.10 18.26 -12.96
C LEU A 355 21.18 19.11 -13.84
N VAL A 356 19.96 19.39 -13.38
CA VAL A 356 18.95 20.18 -14.09
C VAL A 356 18.31 21.15 -13.09
N ASP A 357 18.61 22.43 -13.26
CA ASP A 357 18.15 23.55 -12.42
C ASP A 357 17.34 24.59 -13.22
N THR A 358 17.15 24.37 -14.52
CA THR A 358 16.40 25.24 -15.43
C THR A 358 15.10 24.60 -15.90
N PRO A 359 14.10 25.41 -16.28
CA PRO A 359 12.85 24.89 -16.84
C PRO A 359 13.07 24.06 -18.10
N TYR A 360 12.48 22.86 -18.14
CA TYR A 360 12.63 21.90 -19.24
C TYR A 360 11.32 21.60 -19.96
N ILE A 361 10.18 22.05 -19.42
CA ILE A 361 8.88 21.95 -20.07
C ILE A 361 8.62 23.21 -20.88
N LYS A 362 8.20 23.05 -22.14
CA LYS A 362 7.88 24.16 -23.04
C LYS A 362 6.46 24.05 -23.54
N VAL A 363 5.86 25.20 -23.81
CA VAL A 363 4.48 25.34 -24.28
C VAL A 363 4.48 26.24 -25.52
N PRO A 364 3.66 25.94 -26.55
CA PRO A 364 3.51 26.83 -27.70
C PRO A 364 3.07 28.23 -27.28
N LYS A 365 3.77 29.27 -27.77
CA LYS A 365 3.45 30.68 -27.44
C LYS A 365 2.00 31.05 -27.76
N GLN A 366 1.46 30.49 -28.84
CA GLN A 366 0.07 30.69 -29.23
C GLN A 366 -0.90 30.23 -28.13
N LYS A 367 -0.67 29.06 -27.52
CA LYS A 367 -1.52 28.54 -26.44
C LYS A 367 -1.47 29.41 -25.18
N ILE A 368 -0.29 29.93 -24.85
CA ILE A 368 -0.14 30.87 -23.74
C ILE A 368 -0.97 32.14 -24.01
N LEU A 369 -0.93 32.66 -25.25
CA LEU A 369 -1.68 33.86 -25.63
C LEU A 369 -3.20 33.62 -25.67
N GLU A 370 -3.66 32.47 -26.16
CA GLU A 370 -5.08 32.07 -26.14
C GLU A 370 -5.63 32.10 -24.70
N TRP A 371 -4.90 31.51 -23.74
CA TRP A 371 -5.29 31.55 -22.33
C TRP A 371 -5.20 32.94 -21.73
N LYS A 372 -4.17 33.71 -22.09
CA LYS A 372 -4.05 35.11 -21.66
C LYS A 372 -5.27 35.94 -22.08
N GLN A 373 -5.77 35.73 -23.30
CA GLN A 373 -6.96 36.41 -23.81
C GLN A 373 -8.22 35.96 -23.05
N LYS A 374 -8.38 34.66 -22.81
CA LYS A 374 -9.54 34.15 -22.03
C LYS A 374 -9.56 34.65 -20.59
N LEU A 375 -8.40 34.84 -19.99
CA LEU A 375 -8.23 35.33 -18.62
C LEU A 375 -8.14 36.85 -18.54
N ALA A 376 -8.21 37.57 -19.67
CA ALA A 376 -8.03 39.03 -19.70
C ALA A 376 -9.10 39.83 -18.94
N ALA A 377 -10.26 39.23 -18.66
CA ALA A 377 -11.30 39.83 -17.84
C ALA A 377 -10.92 39.88 -16.34
N GLU A 378 -9.98 39.05 -15.90
CA GLU A 378 -9.51 39.00 -14.53
C GLU A 378 -8.56 40.16 -14.24
N LYS A 379 -8.97 41.06 -13.33
CA LYS A 379 -8.18 42.25 -12.95
C LYS A 379 -7.28 42.04 -11.73
N ARG A 380 -7.39 40.86 -11.11
CA ARG A 380 -6.67 40.48 -9.89
C ARG A 380 -5.59 39.47 -10.25
N PRO A 381 -4.55 39.33 -9.41
CA PRO A 381 -3.62 38.22 -9.54
C PRO A 381 -4.36 36.89 -9.52
N ILE A 382 -3.94 35.95 -10.36
CA ILE A 382 -4.57 34.63 -10.53
C ILE A 382 -3.74 33.58 -9.82
N ILE A 383 -4.31 32.89 -8.84
CA ILE A 383 -3.66 31.74 -8.18
C ILE A 383 -4.26 30.45 -8.73
N GLY A 384 -3.40 29.60 -9.30
CA GLY A 384 -3.76 28.24 -9.71
C GLY A 384 -3.73 27.30 -8.51
N ILE A 385 -4.80 26.53 -8.27
CA ILE A 385 -4.88 25.61 -7.13
C ILE A 385 -5.17 24.16 -7.53
N ASN A 386 -4.57 23.22 -6.82
CA ASN A 386 -4.82 21.77 -6.89
C ASN A 386 -4.66 21.19 -5.48
N TRP A 387 -5.66 20.49 -4.95
CA TRP A 387 -5.73 20.23 -3.50
C TRP A 387 -5.88 18.76 -3.13
N GLN A 388 -6.23 17.90 -4.08
CA GLN A 388 -6.53 16.51 -3.79
C GLN A 388 -5.91 15.55 -4.80
N GLY A 389 -5.19 14.56 -4.28
CA GLY A 389 -4.71 13.41 -5.05
C GLY A 389 -5.72 12.27 -5.05
N ASN A 390 -5.31 11.08 -5.52
CA ASN A 390 -6.13 9.87 -5.43
C ASN A 390 -6.36 9.48 -3.93
N PRO A 391 -7.60 9.45 -3.42
CA PRO A 391 -7.89 9.11 -2.03
C PRO A 391 -7.55 7.66 -1.67
N GLN A 392 -7.42 6.75 -2.64
CA GLN A 392 -6.97 5.38 -2.37
C GLN A 392 -5.54 5.33 -1.83
N ILE A 393 -4.71 6.31 -2.17
CA ILE A 393 -3.32 6.41 -1.72
C ILE A 393 -3.22 7.11 -0.33
N GLU A 394 -4.21 7.94 0.04
CA GLU A 394 -4.31 8.58 1.38
C GLU A 394 -4.46 7.56 2.50
N ASN A 395 -5.05 6.39 2.23
CA ASN A 395 -5.28 5.33 3.22
C ASN A 395 -4.00 4.57 3.63
N THR A 396 -2.83 5.07 3.27
CA THR A 396 -1.53 4.45 3.50
C THR A 396 -0.65 5.32 4.41
N ASN A 397 0.68 5.19 4.34
CA ASN A 397 1.60 6.06 5.05
C ASN A 397 1.68 7.49 4.45
N LEU A 398 0.93 7.77 3.37
CA LEU A 398 0.85 9.07 2.69
C LEU A 398 -0.40 9.87 3.09
N ALA A 399 -0.97 9.58 4.26
CA ALA A 399 -2.15 10.29 4.77
C ALA A 399 -1.82 11.77 5.04
N GLY A 400 -2.68 12.67 4.56
CA GLY A 400 -2.55 14.12 4.77
C GLY A 400 -1.99 14.88 3.57
N ARG A 401 -1.78 14.22 2.42
CA ARG A 401 -1.29 14.92 1.20
C ARG A 401 -2.38 15.74 0.50
N SER A 402 -3.65 15.46 0.79
CA SER A 402 -4.81 16.17 0.26
C SER A 402 -5.46 17.07 1.31
N LEU A 403 -6.03 18.19 0.87
CA LEU A 403 -6.79 19.13 1.68
C LEU A 403 -8.24 19.22 1.19
N LEU A 404 -9.15 19.62 2.08
CA LEU A 404 -10.46 20.09 1.64
C LEU A 404 -10.31 21.44 0.93
N LEU A 405 -11.06 21.66 -0.16
CA LEU A 405 -11.01 22.91 -0.92
C LEU A 405 -11.32 24.13 -0.04
N ASN A 406 -12.24 24.01 0.91
CA ASN A 406 -12.57 25.09 1.84
C ASN A 406 -11.42 25.45 2.81
N ALA A 407 -10.34 24.67 2.90
CA ALA A 407 -9.16 25.06 3.67
C ALA A 407 -8.46 26.32 3.09
N PHE A 408 -8.68 26.63 1.80
CA PHE A 408 -8.09 27.81 1.15
C PHE A 408 -8.84 29.12 1.47
N THR A 409 -10.04 29.05 2.05
CA THR A 409 -10.92 30.21 2.32
C THR A 409 -10.20 31.37 3.00
N PRO A 410 -9.43 31.16 4.09
CA PRO A 410 -8.81 32.29 4.80
C PRO A 410 -7.78 33.04 3.95
N ILE A 411 -7.09 32.35 3.05
CA ILE A 411 -6.06 32.95 2.20
C ILE A 411 -6.74 33.72 1.06
N ILE A 412 -7.72 33.10 0.40
CA ILE A 412 -8.40 33.69 -0.76
C ILE A 412 -9.17 34.96 -0.38
N GLU A 413 -9.92 34.93 0.72
CA GLU A 413 -10.73 36.09 1.13
C GLU A 413 -9.88 37.28 1.60
N ARG A 414 -8.75 37.02 2.28
CA ARG A 414 -7.86 38.08 2.78
C ARG A 414 -7.01 38.75 1.70
N THR A 415 -6.64 38.02 0.66
CA THR A 415 -5.67 38.48 -0.35
C THR A 415 -6.30 39.14 -1.56
N GLY A 416 -7.60 38.94 -1.80
CA GLY A 416 -8.28 39.63 -2.89
C GLY A 416 -7.94 39.09 -4.29
N VAL A 417 -7.49 37.85 -4.40
CA VAL A 417 -7.07 37.21 -5.66
C VAL A 417 -8.25 36.61 -6.45
N SER A 418 -8.00 36.30 -7.73
CA SER A 418 -8.81 35.38 -8.52
C SER A 418 -8.19 33.98 -8.46
N VAL A 419 -9.01 32.93 -8.56
CA VAL A 419 -8.59 31.54 -8.38
C VAL A 419 -8.87 30.72 -9.63
N LEU A 420 -7.92 29.89 -10.03
CA LEU A 420 -8.05 28.97 -11.16
C LEU A 420 -7.88 27.55 -10.64
N SER A 421 -8.94 26.73 -10.72
CA SER A 421 -8.83 25.31 -10.37
C SER A 421 -8.12 24.53 -11.46
N LEU A 422 -7.00 23.92 -11.09
CA LEU A 422 -6.26 22.93 -11.85
C LEU A 422 -6.62 21.50 -11.41
N GLN A 423 -7.61 21.33 -10.54
CA GLN A 423 -8.04 20.02 -10.04
C GLN A 423 -8.73 19.20 -11.12
N LYS A 424 -8.33 17.93 -11.23
CA LYS A 424 -8.90 16.96 -12.18
C LYS A 424 -9.23 15.65 -11.47
N GLY A 425 -10.44 15.13 -11.71
CA GLY A 425 -10.91 13.88 -11.12
C GLY A 425 -11.33 14.06 -9.67
N PHE A 426 -10.70 13.34 -8.75
CA PHE A 426 -11.03 13.38 -7.32
C PHE A 426 -10.88 14.80 -6.76
N GLY A 427 -11.82 15.23 -5.93
CA GLY A 427 -11.84 16.56 -5.34
C GLY A 427 -12.53 17.60 -6.21
N SER A 428 -12.68 17.39 -7.53
CA SER A 428 -13.38 18.33 -8.41
C SER A 428 -14.86 18.50 -8.02
N GLU A 429 -15.47 17.49 -7.40
CA GLU A 429 -16.82 17.56 -6.83
C GLU A 429 -16.96 18.64 -5.75
N GLN A 430 -15.87 19.06 -5.11
CA GLN A 430 -15.91 20.11 -4.08
C GLN A 430 -16.13 21.52 -4.66
N LEU A 431 -15.98 21.70 -5.98
CA LEU A 431 -16.16 23.01 -6.62
C LEU A 431 -17.60 23.51 -6.54
N THR A 432 -18.61 22.63 -6.39
CA THR A 432 -20.02 23.03 -6.35
C THR A 432 -20.40 23.77 -5.07
N ASP A 433 -19.76 23.44 -3.95
CA ASP A 433 -20.19 23.84 -2.60
C ASP A 433 -19.09 24.58 -1.81
N CYS A 434 -18.10 25.15 -2.50
CA CYS A 434 -17.04 25.91 -1.85
C CYS A 434 -17.46 27.35 -1.50
N SER A 435 -17.00 27.84 -0.35
CA SER A 435 -17.43 29.13 0.21
C SER A 435 -16.98 30.36 -0.61
N PHE A 436 -15.94 30.19 -1.44
CA PHE A 436 -15.36 31.24 -2.27
C PHE A 436 -15.60 31.00 -3.77
N LEU A 437 -16.70 30.32 -4.15
CA LEU A 437 -17.01 30.02 -5.56
C LEU A 437 -16.95 31.27 -6.47
N HIS A 438 -17.39 32.42 -5.94
CA HIS A 438 -17.38 33.71 -6.62
C HIS A 438 -15.98 34.26 -6.95
N ARG A 439 -14.90 33.60 -6.48
CA ARG A 439 -13.50 33.96 -6.74
C ARG A 439 -12.89 33.19 -7.90
N PHE A 440 -13.56 32.17 -8.42
CA PHE A 440 -13.05 31.44 -9.58
C PHE A 440 -13.12 32.29 -10.85
N VAL A 441 -12.13 32.10 -11.72
CA VAL A 441 -12.07 32.80 -13.01
C VAL A 441 -13.30 32.51 -13.87
N GLY A 442 -13.75 33.50 -14.66
CA GLY A 442 -14.99 33.40 -15.43
C GLY A 442 -15.07 32.20 -16.39
N CYS A 443 -13.93 31.72 -16.90
CA CYS A 443 -13.83 30.57 -17.80
C CYS A 443 -13.61 29.22 -17.07
N GLN A 444 -13.82 29.14 -15.74
CA GLN A 444 -13.55 27.92 -14.96
C GLN A 444 -14.32 26.69 -15.47
N GLY A 445 -15.55 26.86 -15.97
CA GLY A 445 -16.33 25.77 -16.56
C GLY A 445 -15.65 25.12 -17.77
N GLU A 446 -15.04 25.93 -18.64
CA GLU A 446 -14.25 25.45 -19.78
C GLU A 446 -12.98 24.75 -19.31
N ILE A 447 -12.24 25.39 -18.39
CA ILE A 447 -11.00 24.84 -17.81
C ILE A 447 -11.24 23.44 -17.25
N SER A 448 -12.36 23.21 -16.55
CA SER A 448 -12.70 21.92 -15.94
C SER A 448 -12.81 20.77 -16.95
N GLN A 449 -13.23 21.04 -18.19
CA GLN A 449 -13.39 20.03 -19.25
C GLN A 449 -12.08 19.65 -19.96
N ILE A 450 -11.02 20.43 -19.79
CA ILE A 450 -9.76 20.24 -20.50
C ILE A 450 -8.85 19.29 -19.71
N TRP A 451 -8.44 18.19 -20.35
CA TRP A 451 -7.54 17.18 -19.76
C TRP A 451 -6.17 17.13 -20.42
N ASP A 452 -5.95 17.96 -21.45
CA ASP A 452 -4.68 18.03 -22.15
C ASP A 452 -3.61 18.76 -21.32
N PHE A 453 -2.41 18.19 -21.28
CA PHE A 453 -1.31 18.71 -20.47
C PHE A 453 -0.64 19.94 -21.09
N VAL A 454 -0.70 20.14 -22.41
CA VAL A 454 -0.19 21.36 -23.07
C VAL A 454 -1.08 22.54 -22.73
N GLU A 455 -2.40 22.34 -22.77
CA GLU A 455 -3.39 23.34 -22.34
C GLU A 455 -3.23 23.66 -20.84
N THR A 456 -3.12 22.63 -19.99
CA THR A 456 -2.91 22.82 -18.54
C THR A 456 -1.62 23.60 -18.26
N ALA A 457 -0.54 23.30 -18.98
CA ALA A 457 0.71 24.04 -18.87
C ALA A 457 0.58 25.51 -19.31
N ALA A 458 -0.18 25.78 -20.37
CA ALA A 458 -0.49 27.15 -20.80
C ALA A 458 -1.31 27.93 -19.77
N MET A 459 -2.27 27.29 -19.10
CA MET A 459 -3.03 27.88 -17.99
C MET A 459 -2.10 28.23 -16.81
N ILE A 460 -1.21 27.30 -16.43
CA ILE A 460 -0.23 27.51 -15.34
C ILE A 460 0.68 28.72 -15.62
N LEU A 461 1.15 28.89 -16.86
CA LEU A 461 1.98 30.03 -17.25
C LEU A 461 1.24 31.38 -17.18
N ASN A 462 -0.09 31.38 -17.22
CA ASN A 462 -0.93 32.57 -17.05
C ASN A 462 -1.41 32.81 -15.61
N CYS A 463 -1.14 31.89 -14.68
CA CYS A 463 -1.31 32.16 -13.25
C CYS A 463 -0.15 33.03 -12.75
N ASP A 464 -0.24 33.64 -11.58
CA ASP A 464 0.87 34.33 -10.89
C ASP A 464 1.61 33.38 -9.95
N LEU A 465 0.88 32.50 -9.28
CA LEU A 465 1.36 31.50 -8.33
C LEU A 465 0.57 30.20 -8.50
N ILE A 466 1.23 29.06 -8.30
CA ILE A 466 0.57 27.76 -8.14
C ILE A 466 0.64 27.33 -6.68
N ILE A 467 -0.48 26.94 -6.08
CA ILE A 467 -0.52 26.29 -4.77
C ILE A 467 -1.10 24.89 -4.96
N THR A 468 -0.31 23.85 -4.69
CA THR A 468 -0.68 22.49 -5.07
C THR A 468 -0.27 21.45 -4.04
N SER A 469 -1.09 20.40 -3.89
CA SER A 469 -0.65 19.11 -3.34
C SER A 469 0.38 18.44 -4.25
N ASP A 470 1.14 17.47 -3.74
CA ASP A 470 2.13 16.71 -4.51
C ASP A 470 1.46 15.78 -5.54
N THR A 471 1.13 16.35 -6.70
CA THR A 471 0.48 15.71 -7.83
C THR A 471 1.20 16.07 -9.14
N ALA A 472 0.67 15.60 -10.28
CA ALA A 472 1.19 15.99 -11.58
C ALA A 472 1.25 17.52 -11.79
N VAL A 473 0.37 18.30 -11.15
CA VAL A 473 0.38 19.77 -11.23
C VAL A 473 1.65 20.36 -10.61
N ALA A 474 2.12 19.81 -9.48
CA ALA A 474 3.36 20.25 -8.83
C ALA A 474 4.56 20.13 -9.75
N HIS A 475 4.74 18.94 -10.35
CA HIS A 475 5.87 18.68 -11.24
C HIS A 475 5.74 19.39 -12.59
N LEU A 476 4.52 19.58 -13.09
CA LEU A 476 4.28 20.38 -14.30
C LEU A 476 4.68 21.84 -14.06
N ALA A 477 4.20 22.45 -12.97
CA ALA A 477 4.51 23.84 -12.63
C ALA A 477 6.00 24.05 -12.36
N GLY A 478 6.63 23.11 -11.63
CA GLY A 478 8.07 23.10 -11.40
C GLY A 478 8.88 23.00 -12.70
N GLY A 479 8.51 22.08 -13.61
CA GLY A 479 9.18 21.93 -14.89
C GLY A 479 9.01 23.12 -15.85
N LEU A 480 7.96 23.92 -15.66
CA LEU A 480 7.74 25.20 -16.36
C LEU A 480 8.51 26.37 -15.73
N GLY A 481 9.12 26.20 -14.56
CA GLY A 481 9.75 27.29 -13.81
C GLY A 481 8.75 28.25 -13.17
N LYS A 482 7.51 27.82 -12.93
CA LYS A 482 6.49 28.66 -12.32
C LYS A 482 6.66 28.68 -10.79
N PRO A 483 6.58 29.85 -10.13
CA PRO A 483 6.53 29.91 -8.67
C PRO A 483 5.42 29.00 -8.15
N THR A 484 5.81 28.03 -7.30
CA THR A 484 4.94 26.96 -6.84
C THR A 484 5.12 26.76 -5.35
N TRP A 485 4.02 26.81 -4.61
CA TRP A 485 3.96 26.41 -3.21
C TRP A 485 3.40 24.99 -3.14
N LEU A 486 4.26 24.08 -2.70
CA LEU A 486 3.92 22.67 -2.55
C LEU A 486 3.45 22.41 -1.13
N LEU A 487 2.27 21.81 -1.00
CA LEU A 487 1.73 21.37 0.27
C LEU A 487 2.39 20.03 0.62
N LEU A 488 3.25 20.05 1.64
CA LEU A 488 3.91 18.87 2.19
C LEU A 488 3.24 18.48 3.51
N SER A 489 3.01 17.18 3.68
CA SER A 489 2.31 16.54 4.80
C SER A 489 3.25 15.96 5.83
#